data_AF-A0A3P7IS25-F1
#
_entry.id   AF-A0A3P7IS25-F1
#
_cell.length_a   1.000
_cell.length_b   1.000
_cell.length_c   1.000
_cell.angle_alpha   90.00
_cell.angle_beta   90.00
_cell.angle_gamma   90.00
#
_symmetry.space_group_name_H-M   'P 1'
#
loop_
_entity.id
_entity.type
_entity.pdbx_description
1 polymer ?
#
loop_
_entity_poly.entity_id
_entity_poly.type
_entity_poly.pdbx_seq_one_letter_code
_entity_poly.pdbx_strand_id
1 'polypeptide(L)'
;KHGGRLPLRIKAVPEGSVVPIKNVLFTIENTDPAVPWLTNWFETLLVQAWYPMTVCTSSRAYKQLIAKYLDATSDSIESLPFKLHDFGYRGSTSVESAGIGGTAHMVNFMGTDTIACLQLCRKYYSCKMAGFSIPATEHSTITTWKKSGELAAFRNMLQRYPRGLISVVSDSYDVFHAVSTIWGEQLRDEVIARGAHGCLVIRPDSGDPVTVLVK
;
A
#
# COMPACT_ATOMS: atom_id res chain seq x y z
N LYS A 1 -38.19 -12.89 -22.08
CA LYS A 1 -38.53 -13.00 -20.65
C LYS A 1 -37.75 -12.02 -19.78
N HIS A 2 -36.42 -11.93 -19.86
CA HIS A 2 -35.62 -11.07 -18.94
C HIS A 2 -34.93 -9.84 -19.54
N GLY A 3 -35.07 -9.58 -20.86
CA GLY A 3 -34.52 -8.37 -21.49
C GLY A 3 -32.99 -8.20 -21.35
N GLY A 4 -32.24 -9.32 -21.36
CA GLY A 4 -30.79 -9.33 -21.16
C GLY A 4 -30.32 -9.26 -19.70
N ARG A 5 -31.23 -9.13 -18.73
CA ARG A 5 -30.90 -9.18 -17.30
C ARG A 5 -30.79 -10.62 -16.82
N LEU A 6 -29.86 -10.86 -15.91
CA LEU A 6 -29.67 -12.18 -15.30
C LEU A 6 -30.73 -12.42 -14.22
N PRO A 7 -31.57 -13.48 -14.31
CA PRO A 7 -32.51 -13.85 -13.24
C PRO A 7 -31.77 -14.55 -12.10
N LEU A 8 -30.92 -13.78 -11.40
CA LEU A 8 -30.10 -14.21 -10.28
C LEU A 8 -30.35 -13.32 -9.07
N ARG A 9 -30.31 -13.92 -7.88
CA ARG A 9 -30.29 -13.21 -6.60
C ARG A 9 -28.99 -13.56 -5.87
N ILE A 10 -28.27 -12.54 -5.45
CA ILE A 10 -27.10 -12.66 -4.58
C ILE A 10 -27.44 -12.03 -3.24
N LYS A 11 -27.18 -12.75 -2.14
CA LYS A 11 -27.25 -12.23 -0.77
C LYS A 11 -25.86 -12.33 -0.19
N ALA A 12 -25.34 -11.27 0.42
CA ALA A 12 -23.99 -11.25 0.96
C ALA A 12 -23.97 -10.60 2.35
N VAL A 13 -22.99 -10.97 3.17
CA VAL A 13 -22.64 -10.18 4.35
C VAL A 13 -22.19 -8.78 3.93
N PRO A 14 -22.40 -7.73 4.75
CA PRO A 14 -21.92 -6.39 4.42
C PRO A 14 -20.41 -6.40 4.17
N GLU A 15 -19.96 -5.76 3.10
CA GLU A 15 -18.52 -5.62 2.84
C GLU A 15 -17.81 -4.87 3.98
N GLY A 16 -16.57 -5.26 4.26
CA GLY A 16 -15.81 -4.79 5.43
C GLY A 16 -16.10 -5.56 6.73
N SER A 17 -17.07 -6.48 6.73
CA SER A 17 -17.31 -7.37 7.88
C SER A 17 -16.13 -8.31 8.12
N VAL A 18 -15.74 -8.48 9.39
CA VAL A 18 -14.77 -9.50 9.81
C VAL A 18 -15.52 -10.77 10.18
N VAL A 19 -15.44 -11.79 9.32
CA VAL A 19 -16.19 -13.04 9.48
C VAL A 19 -15.22 -14.20 9.76
N PRO A 20 -15.44 -15.04 10.79
CA PRO A 20 -14.62 -16.22 11.03
C PRO A 20 -14.69 -17.24 9.88
N ILE A 21 -13.62 -18.02 9.70
CA ILE A 21 -13.57 -19.09 8.70
C ILE A 21 -14.74 -20.08 8.86
N LYS A 22 -15.10 -20.74 7.75
CA LYS A 22 -16.22 -21.72 7.67
C LYS A 22 -17.62 -21.11 7.91
N ASN A 23 -17.79 -19.82 7.65
CA ASN A 23 -19.11 -19.17 7.57
C ASN A 23 -19.42 -18.79 6.11
N VAL A 24 -20.70 -18.74 5.76
CA VAL A 24 -21.16 -18.28 4.46
C VAL A 24 -20.94 -16.77 4.32
N LEU A 25 -20.31 -16.35 3.21
CA LEU A 25 -20.08 -14.93 2.91
C LEU A 25 -21.12 -14.38 1.94
N PHE A 26 -21.48 -15.18 0.93
CA PHE A 26 -22.59 -14.88 0.04
C PHE A 26 -23.23 -16.15 -0.49
N THR A 27 -24.50 -16.05 -0.88
CA THR A 27 -25.28 -17.10 -1.53
C THR A 27 -25.78 -16.62 -2.88
N ILE A 28 -25.87 -17.52 -3.86
CA ILE A 28 -26.42 -17.28 -5.19
C ILE A 28 -27.58 -18.25 -5.45
N GLU A 29 -28.69 -17.74 -5.97
CA GLU A 29 -29.86 -18.54 -6.36
C GLU A 29 -30.45 -18.03 -7.69
N ASN A 30 -30.87 -18.93 -8.59
CA ASN A 30 -31.62 -18.55 -9.79
C ASN A 30 -33.06 -18.18 -9.42
N THR A 31 -33.60 -17.15 -10.06
CA THR A 31 -34.98 -16.69 -9.82
C THR A 31 -35.93 -17.10 -10.95
N ASP A 32 -35.47 -17.92 -11.90
CA ASP A 32 -36.29 -18.49 -12.96
C ASP A 32 -36.00 -19.99 -13.12
N PRO A 33 -36.99 -20.88 -12.96
CA PRO A 33 -36.82 -22.33 -13.08
C PRO A 33 -36.44 -22.78 -14.50
N ALA A 34 -36.58 -21.94 -15.53
CA ALA A 34 -36.16 -22.26 -16.89
C ALA A 34 -34.63 -22.24 -17.09
N VAL A 35 -33.86 -21.69 -16.15
CA VAL A 35 -32.39 -21.55 -16.25
C VAL A 35 -31.68 -22.00 -14.96
N PRO A 36 -31.88 -23.25 -14.49
CA PRO A 36 -31.29 -23.73 -13.24
C PRO A 36 -29.75 -23.80 -13.29
N TRP A 37 -29.19 -23.98 -14.49
CA TRP A 37 -27.74 -24.00 -14.73
C TRP A 37 -27.05 -22.65 -14.49
N LEU A 38 -27.81 -21.54 -14.43
CA LEU A 38 -27.26 -20.19 -14.34
C LEU A 38 -26.52 -19.93 -13.02
N THR A 39 -26.95 -20.57 -11.93
CA THR A 39 -26.38 -20.39 -10.60
C THR A 39 -24.87 -20.68 -10.58
N ASN A 40 -24.45 -21.86 -11.06
CA ASN A 40 -23.04 -22.24 -11.10
C ASN A 40 -22.28 -21.69 -12.31
N TRP A 41 -22.97 -21.23 -13.36
CA TRP A 41 -22.30 -20.58 -14.50
C TRP A 41 -21.45 -19.37 -14.07
N PHE A 42 -21.90 -18.62 -13.06
CA PHE A 42 -21.19 -17.44 -12.54
C PHE A 42 -20.15 -17.75 -11.46
N GLU A 43 -19.99 -19.03 -11.08
CA GLU A 43 -19.05 -19.45 -10.03
C GLU A 43 -17.63 -18.97 -10.33
N THR A 44 -17.14 -19.18 -11.55
CA THR A 44 -15.78 -18.80 -11.95
C THR A 44 -15.50 -17.30 -11.78
N LEU A 45 -16.50 -16.44 -12.01
CA LEU A 45 -16.34 -15.00 -11.86
C LEU A 45 -16.46 -14.58 -10.39
N LEU A 46 -17.48 -15.07 -9.68
CA LEU A 46 -17.75 -14.68 -8.30
C LEU A 46 -16.70 -15.19 -7.33
N VAL A 47 -16.13 -16.39 -7.57
CA VAL A 47 -15.07 -16.95 -6.72
C VAL A 47 -13.80 -16.10 -6.78
N GLN A 48 -13.57 -15.30 -7.82
CA GLN A 48 -12.44 -14.34 -7.87
C GLN A 48 -12.47 -13.32 -6.72
N ALA A 49 -13.60 -13.16 -6.03
CA ALA A 49 -13.68 -12.42 -4.77
C ALA A 49 -12.68 -12.92 -3.70
N TRP A 50 -12.14 -14.15 -3.84
CA TRP A 50 -11.04 -14.63 -3.00
C TRP A 50 -9.88 -13.64 -2.97
N TYR A 51 -9.52 -13.03 -4.10
CA TYR A 51 -8.35 -12.16 -4.22
C TYR A 51 -8.45 -10.90 -3.34
N PRO A 52 -9.46 -10.02 -3.49
CA PRO A 52 -9.60 -8.87 -2.60
C PRO A 52 -9.83 -9.26 -1.14
N MET A 53 -10.56 -10.35 -0.86
CA MET A 53 -10.76 -10.82 0.51
C MET A 53 -9.44 -11.24 1.17
N THR A 54 -8.60 -11.99 0.46
CA THR A 54 -7.28 -12.42 0.95
C THR A 54 -6.36 -11.23 1.15
N VAL A 55 -6.29 -10.28 0.20
CA VAL A 55 -5.44 -9.08 0.35
C VAL A 55 -5.89 -8.23 1.54
N CYS A 56 -7.18 -7.96 1.68
CA CYS A 56 -7.73 -7.20 2.80
C CYS A 56 -7.49 -7.89 4.14
N THR A 57 -7.69 -9.21 4.21
CA THR A 57 -7.48 -10.00 5.44
C THR A 57 -6.01 -10.02 5.85
N SER A 58 -5.09 -10.25 4.91
CA SER A 58 -3.64 -10.21 5.17
C SER A 58 -3.17 -8.82 5.58
N SER A 59 -3.62 -7.78 4.87
CA SER A 59 -3.36 -6.38 5.23
C SER A 59 -3.84 -6.06 6.64
N ARG A 60 -5.04 -6.52 7.02
CA ARG A 60 -5.58 -6.37 8.38
C ARG A 60 -4.73 -7.09 9.42
N ALA A 61 -4.24 -8.31 9.12
CA ALA A 61 -3.36 -9.04 10.02
C ALA A 61 -2.06 -8.26 10.29
N TYR A 62 -1.45 -7.67 9.25
CA TYR A 62 -0.32 -6.77 9.41
C TYR A 62 -0.67 -5.53 10.23
N LYS A 63 -1.84 -4.92 10.00
CA LYS A 63 -2.30 -3.78 10.80
C LYS A 63 -2.41 -4.12 12.28
N GLN A 64 -2.94 -5.29 12.63
CA GLN A 64 -3.03 -5.76 14.01
C GLN A 64 -1.64 -5.98 14.63
N LEU A 65 -0.71 -6.56 13.87
CA LEU A 65 0.67 -6.77 14.32
C LEU A 65 1.38 -5.43 14.57
N ILE A 66 1.32 -4.52 13.60
CA ILE A 66 1.91 -3.19 13.71
C ILE A 66 1.28 -2.42 14.87
N ALA A 67 -0.05 -2.46 15.01
CA ALA A 67 -0.75 -1.80 16.11
C ALA A 67 -0.28 -2.31 17.48
N LYS A 68 -0.12 -3.64 17.63
CA LYS A 68 0.38 -4.24 18.88
C LYS A 68 1.76 -3.70 19.25
N TYR A 69 2.69 -3.64 18.30
CA TYR A 69 4.04 -3.15 18.60
C TYR A 69 4.08 -1.63 18.77
N LEU A 70 3.27 -0.89 18.01
CA LEU A 70 3.18 0.56 18.15
C LEU A 70 2.62 0.95 19.52
N ASP A 71 1.56 0.28 19.99
CA ASP A 71 1.02 0.47 21.34
C ASP A 71 2.03 0.15 22.44
N ALA A 72 2.89 -0.85 22.22
CA ALA A 72 3.91 -1.25 23.19
C ALA A 72 5.15 -0.34 23.21
N THR A 73 5.43 0.43 22.15
CA THR A 73 6.71 1.14 21.99
C THR A 73 6.60 2.62 21.61
N SER A 74 5.38 3.15 21.46
CA SER A 74 5.11 4.55 21.09
C SER A 74 4.08 5.16 22.03
N ASP A 75 4.18 6.47 22.24
CA ASP A 75 3.20 7.23 23.03
C ASP A 75 1.83 7.37 22.31
N SER A 76 1.78 7.05 21.01
CA SER A 76 0.56 7.18 20.19
C SER A 76 0.50 6.19 19.03
N ILE A 77 -0.73 5.80 18.68
CA ILE A 77 -1.05 4.94 17.53
C ILE A 77 -1.59 5.71 16.31
N GLU A 78 -1.68 7.04 16.37
CA GLU A 78 -2.31 7.86 15.31
C GLU A 78 -1.67 7.68 13.94
N SER A 79 -0.37 7.33 13.91
CA SER A 79 0.36 7.09 12.67
C SER A 79 0.06 5.74 12.00
N LEU A 80 -0.65 4.83 12.67
CA LEU A 80 -0.94 3.47 12.21
C LEU A 80 -1.49 3.39 10.77
N PRO A 81 -2.42 4.26 10.32
CA PRO A 81 -2.92 4.22 8.95
C PRO A 81 -1.85 4.36 7.86
N PHE A 82 -0.65 4.86 8.19
CA PHE A 82 0.46 5.08 7.25
C PHE A 82 1.67 4.16 7.50
N LYS A 83 1.54 3.13 8.34
CA LYS A 83 2.67 2.24 8.69
C LYS A 83 2.89 1.06 7.74
N LEU A 84 2.03 0.87 6.74
CA LEU A 84 2.24 -0.09 5.66
C LEU A 84 1.80 0.52 4.33
N HIS A 85 2.77 0.90 3.51
CA HIS A 85 2.55 1.55 2.22
C HIS A 85 2.47 0.53 1.09
N ASP A 86 1.52 0.68 0.18
CA ASP A 86 1.40 -0.20 -0.99
C ASP A 86 2.37 0.22 -2.10
N PHE A 87 3.44 -0.57 -2.28
CA PHE A 87 4.38 -0.49 -3.42
C PHE A 87 4.13 -1.59 -4.47
N GLY A 88 3.00 -2.28 -4.41
CA GLY A 88 2.72 -3.50 -5.15
C GLY A 88 2.38 -3.31 -6.63
N TYR A 89 2.22 -2.08 -7.11
CA TYR A 89 1.69 -1.83 -8.46
C TYR A 89 2.46 -2.59 -9.55
N ARG A 90 3.78 -2.43 -9.59
CA ARG A 90 4.65 -3.08 -10.58
C ARG A 90 4.77 -4.60 -10.39
N GLY A 91 4.47 -5.10 -9.20
CA GLY A 91 4.51 -6.52 -8.85
C GLY A 91 3.19 -7.25 -9.12
N SER A 92 2.15 -6.53 -9.54
CA SER A 92 0.85 -7.11 -9.86
C SER A 92 0.83 -7.72 -11.26
N THR A 93 -0.04 -8.71 -11.47
CA THR A 93 -0.16 -9.43 -12.74
C THR A 93 -0.90 -8.64 -13.83
N SER A 94 -1.70 -7.64 -13.44
CA SER A 94 -2.40 -6.75 -14.35
C SER A 94 -2.77 -5.44 -13.65
N VAL A 95 -3.15 -4.43 -14.43
CA VAL A 95 -3.65 -3.15 -13.90
C VAL A 95 -4.95 -3.34 -13.12
N GLU A 96 -5.81 -4.25 -13.58
CA GLU A 96 -7.06 -4.59 -12.87
C GLU A 96 -6.76 -5.26 -11.52
N SER A 97 -5.88 -6.26 -11.50
CA SER A 97 -5.43 -6.90 -10.26
C SER A 97 -4.82 -5.88 -9.30
N ALA A 98 -3.98 -4.97 -9.80
CA ALA A 98 -3.40 -3.90 -8.99
C ALA A 98 -4.47 -2.97 -8.39
N GLY A 99 -5.48 -2.60 -9.18
CA GLY A 99 -6.61 -1.80 -8.72
C GLY A 99 -7.41 -2.49 -7.61
N ILE A 100 -7.75 -3.76 -7.81
CA ILE A 100 -8.53 -4.57 -6.85
C ILE A 100 -7.72 -4.80 -5.57
N GLY A 101 -6.48 -5.26 -5.68
CA GLY A 101 -5.59 -5.54 -4.55
C GLY A 101 -5.27 -4.29 -3.75
N GLY A 102 -4.91 -3.19 -4.42
CA GLY A 102 -4.66 -1.92 -3.75
C GLY A 102 -5.92 -1.40 -3.04
N THR A 103 -7.12 -1.57 -3.62
CA THR A 103 -8.38 -1.15 -2.97
C THR A 103 -8.64 -1.97 -1.70
N ALA A 104 -8.37 -3.28 -1.76
CA ALA A 104 -8.47 -4.15 -0.60
C ALA A 104 -7.49 -3.76 0.52
N HIS A 105 -6.28 -3.30 0.18
CA HIS A 105 -5.33 -2.75 1.16
C HIS A 105 -5.81 -1.43 1.79
N MET A 106 -6.49 -0.58 1.01
CA MET A 106 -7.03 0.72 1.47
C MET A 106 -8.14 0.59 2.52
N VAL A 107 -8.70 -0.59 2.74
CA VAL A 107 -9.61 -0.85 3.88
C VAL A 107 -8.86 -0.69 5.22
N ASN A 108 -7.56 -0.98 5.24
CA ASN A 108 -6.75 -1.02 6.45
C ASN A 108 -5.78 0.17 6.56
N PHE A 109 -5.20 0.63 5.45
CA PHE A 109 -4.18 1.67 5.44
C PHE A 109 -4.51 2.77 4.43
N MET A 110 -3.76 3.88 4.48
CA MET A 110 -3.98 5.07 3.66
C MET A 110 -2.76 5.42 2.79
N GLY A 111 -1.68 4.64 2.82
CA GLY A 111 -0.48 4.84 2.01
C GLY A 111 -0.45 3.95 0.77
N THR A 112 -0.36 4.54 -0.43
CA THR A 112 -0.29 3.78 -1.70
C THR A 112 0.41 4.53 -2.83
N ASP A 113 1.24 3.81 -3.58
CA ASP A 113 1.76 4.22 -4.90
C ASP A 113 1.04 3.49 -6.05
N THR A 114 0.09 2.60 -5.74
CA THR A 114 -0.76 1.89 -6.71
C THR A 114 -1.94 2.77 -7.12
N ILE A 115 -1.70 3.75 -8.00
CA ILE A 115 -2.72 4.73 -8.41
C ILE A 115 -4.03 4.13 -8.95
N ALA A 116 -3.97 2.91 -9.51
CA ALA A 116 -5.13 2.19 -10.02
C ALA A 116 -6.21 1.96 -8.93
N CYS A 117 -5.81 1.79 -7.67
CA CYS A 117 -6.79 1.58 -6.59
C CYS A 117 -7.63 2.83 -6.33
N LEU A 118 -7.07 4.03 -6.48
CA LEU A 118 -7.80 5.28 -6.26
C LEU A 118 -8.95 5.45 -7.25
N GLN A 119 -8.75 5.01 -8.50
CA GLN A 119 -9.79 5.01 -9.53
C GLN A 119 -10.90 4.02 -9.20
N LEU A 120 -10.55 2.82 -8.74
CA LEU A 120 -11.50 1.78 -8.37
C LEU A 120 -12.32 2.20 -7.14
N CYS A 121 -11.66 2.66 -6.07
CA CYS A 121 -12.31 3.22 -4.88
C CYS A 121 -13.33 4.32 -5.22
N ARG A 122 -12.97 5.23 -6.12
CA ARG A 122 -13.88 6.29 -6.57
C ARG A 122 -15.07 5.75 -7.34
N LYS A 123 -14.81 4.84 -8.28
CA LYS A 123 -15.84 4.32 -9.21
C LYS A 123 -16.86 3.41 -8.51
N TYR A 124 -16.39 2.49 -7.66
CA TYR A 124 -17.25 1.45 -7.09
C TYR A 124 -17.67 1.72 -5.65
N TYR A 125 -16.91 2.52 -4.90
CA TYR A 125 -17.20 2.82 -3.49
C TYR A 125 -17.44 4.30 -3.20
N SER A 126 -17.51 5.16 -4.24
CA SER A 126 -17.74 6.60 -4.10
C SER A 126 -16.75 7.33 -3.19
N CYS A 127 -15.54 6.78 -3.01
CA CYS A 127 -14.51 7.41 -2.19
C CYS A 127 -13.81 8.53 -2.97
N LYS A 128 -13.90 9.78 -2.49
CA LYS A 128 -13.27 10.94 -3.17
C LYS A 128 -11.75 10.81 -3.27
N MET A 129 -11.13 10.39 -2.16
CA MET A 129 -9.69 10.13 -2.04
C MET A 129 -9.45 9.07 -0.97
N ALA A 130 -9.03 7.87 -1.38
CA ALA A 130 -8.86 6.73 -0.48
C ALA A 130 -7.44 6.60 0.10
N GLY A 131 -6.43 7.18 -0.56
CA GLY A 131 -5.03 7.01 -0.19
C GLY A 131 -4.15 8.17 -0.61
N PHE A 132 -2.95 8.19 -0.06
CA PHE A 132 -1.98 9.28 -0.14
C PHE A 132 -0.58 8.72 -0.39
N SER A 133 0.31 9.58 -0.91
CA SER A 133 1.73 9.30 -1.05
C SER A 133 2.56 10.56 -0.83
N ILE A 134 3.87 10.42 -0.85
CA ILE A 134 4.86 11.48 -0.62
C ILE A 134 5.89 11.46 -1.76
N PRO A 135 6.60 12.57 -2.02
CA PRO A 135 7.75 12.54 -2.92
C PRO A 135 8.79 11.53 -2.44
N ALA A 136 9.17 10.62 -3.32
CA ALA A 136 10.14 9.57 -3.04
C ALA A 136 11.13 9.42 -4.20
N THR A 137 12.38 9.06 -3.89
CA THR A 137 13.36 8.67 -4.91
C THR A 137 13.28 7.19 -5.23
N GLU A 138 13.78 6.85 -6.42
CA GLU A 138 14.19 5.49 -6.80
C GLU A 138 15.65 5.51 -7.24
N HIS A 139 16.26 4.33 -7.41
CA HIS A 139 17.70 4.21 -7.70
C HIS A 139 18.11 5.00 -8.95
N SER A 140 17.27 5.08 -9.99
CA SER A 140 17.59 5.84 -11.21
C SER A 140 17.86 7.33 -10.91
N THR A 141 17.05 7.93 -10.04
CA THR A 141 17.14 9.35 -9.66
C THR A 141 18.35 9.68 -8.80
N ILE A 142 18.91 8.68 -8.10
CA ILE A 142 20.16 8.80 -7.32
C ILE A 142 21.37 8.50 -8.21
N THR A 143 21.37 7.35 -8.88
CA THR A 143 22.51 6.83 -9.64
C THR A 143 22.84 7.63 -10.90
N THR A 144 21.91 8.41 -11.44
CA THR A 144 22.17 9.38 -12.53
C THR A 144 23.24 10.41 -12.14
N TRP A 145 23.40 10.71 -10.84
CA TRP A 145 24.44 11.59 -10.31
C TRP A 145 25.81 10.90 -10.15
N LYS A 146 25.86 9.58 -10.41
CA LYS A 146 27.01 8.70 -10.15
C LYS A 146 27.36 8.62 -8.66
N LYS A 147 28.25 7.69 -8.31
CA LYS A 147 28.71 7.50 -6.92
C LYS A 147 29.32 8.76 -6.33
N SER A 148 30.11 9.50 -7.10
CA SER A 148 30.71 10.77 -6.68
C SER A 148 29.69 11.88 -6.42
N GLY A 149 28.46 11.75 -6.92
CA GLY A 149 27.39 12.74 -6.80
C GLY A 149 26.27 12.35 -5.83
N GLU A 150 26.38 11.26 -5.09
CA GLU A 150 25.32 10.78 -4.18
C GLU A 150 24.94 11.84 -3.13
N LEU A 151 25.92 12.47 -2.49
CA LEU A 151 25.71 13.61 -1.58
C LEU A 151 24.91 14.74 -2.23
N ALA A 152 25.23 15.09 -3.49
CA ALA A 152 24.54 16.15 -4.21
C ALA A 152 23.10 15.75 -4.58
N ALA A 153 22.86 14.48 -4.93
CA ALA A 153 21.53 13.94 -5.19
C ALA A 153 20.64 14.02 -3.94
N PHE A 154 21.18 13.63 -2.78
CA PHE A 154 20.49 13.69 -1.49
C PHE A 154 20.16 15.14 -1.08
N ARG A 155 21.14 16.04 -1.18
CA ARG A 155 20.92 17.48 -0.93
C ARG A 155 19.86 18.07 -1.86
N ASN A 156 19.86 17.68 -3.14
CA ASN A 156 18.86 18.14 -4.10
C ASN A 156 17.43 17.75 -3.68
N MET A 157 17.22 16.56 -3.10
CA MET A 157 15.91 16.18 -2.56
C MET A 157 15.46 17.07 -1.41
N LEU A 158 16.36 17.41 -0.49
CA LEU A 158 16.06 18.34 0.63
C LEU A 158 15.64 19.71 0.11
N GLN A 159 16.37 20.25 -0.88
CA GLN A 159 16.14 21.57 -1.46
C GLN A 159 14.89 21.64 -2.33
N ARG A 160 14.62 20.59 -3.14
CA ARG A 160 13.48 20.57 -4.06
C ARG A 160 12.15 20.47 -3.33
N TYR A 161 12.13 19.79 -2.19
CA TYR A 161 10.95 19.59 -1.36
C TYR A 161 11.20 20.15 0.04
N PRO A 162 11.24 21.48 0.24
CA PRO A 162 11.68 22.09 1.50
C PRO A 162 10.74 21.83 2.69
N ARG A 163 9.55 21.29 2.45
CA ARG A 163 8.53 21.00 3.45
C ARG A 163 7.93 19.61 3.22
N GLY A 164 7.30 19.07 4.26
CA GLY A 164 6.60 17.79 4.21
C GLY A 164 7.52 16.59 4.29
N LEU A 165 6.94 15.41 4.10
CA LEU A 165 7.65 14.14 4.10
C LEU A 165 8.37 13.92 2.77
N ILE A 166 9.58 13.39 2.81
CA ILE A 166 10.27 12.84 1.64
C ILE A 166 10.84 11.47 1.98
N SER A 167 10.86 10.55 1.03
CA SER A 167 11.56 9.28 1.15
C SER A 167 12.77 9.26 0.21
N VAL A 168 13.95 8.93 0.72
CA VAL A 168 15.17 8.83 -0.10
C VAL A 168 15.77 7.44 0.01
N VAL A 169 15.77 6.71 -1.11
CA VAL A 169 16.50 5.45 -1.22
C VAL A 169 17.99 5.70 -1.02
N SER A 170 18.57 5.00 -0.03
CA SER A 170 19.90 5.32 0.49
C SER A 170 20.87 4.15 0.39
N ASP A 171 20.54 3.11 -0.37
CA ASP A 171 21.38 1.92 -0.54
C ASP A 171 21.91 1.76 -1.97
N SER A 172 21.96 2.86 -2.74
CA SER A 172 22.44 2.82 -4.13
C SER A 172 23.89 2.34 -4.25
N TYR A 173 24.71 2.58 -3.23
CA TYR A 173 26.09 2.11 -3.16
C TYR A 173 26.43 1.45 -1.82
N ASP A 174 26.13 2.10 -0.70
CA ASP A 174 26.36 1.59 0.65
C ASP A 174 25.44 2.33 1.64
N VAL A 175 24.45 1.62 2.20
CA VAL A 175 23.48 2.22 3.12
C VAL A 175 24.09 2.67 4.44
N PHE A 176 25.11 1.97 4.93
CA PHE A 176 25.75 2.33 6.20
C PHE A 176 26.57 3.60 6.04
N HIS A 177 27.31 3.74 4.93
CA HIS A 177 28.01 4.99 4.60
C HIS A 177 27.04 6.15 4.35
N ALA A 178 25.94 5.90 3.62
CA ALA A 178 24.91 6.90 3.38
C ALA A 178 24.31 7.44 4.69
N VAL A 179 24.02 6.56 5.64
CA VAL A 179 23.46 6.95 6.95
C VAL A 179 24.51 7.61 7.83
N SER A 180 25.65 6.97 8.06
CA SER A 180 26.67 7.45 9.01
C SER A 180 27.37 8.72 8.57
N THR A 181 27.79 8.80 7.30
CA THR A 181 28.61 9.90 6.80
C THR A 181 27.77 10.94 6.07
N ILE A 182 26.93 10.53 5.11
CA ILE A 182 26.22 11.51 4.26
C ILE A 182 25.10 12.18 5.05
N TRP A 183 24.12 11.41 5.55
CA TRP A 183 23.02 11.94 6.35
C TRP A 183 23.46 12.36 7.75
N GLY A 184 24.32 11.54 8.39
CA GLY A 184 24.74 11.69 9.78
C GLY A 184 25.79 12.77 10.03
N GLU A 185 26.55 13.19 9.01
CA GLU A 185 27.57 14.24 9.14
C GLU A 185 27.37 15.34 8.10
N GLN A 186 27.50 15.02 6.81
CA GLN A 186 27.58 16.03 5.74
C GLN A 186 26.28 16.80 5.47
N LEU A 187 25.12 16.17 5.71
CA LEU A 187 23.78 16.76 5.56
C LEU A 187 23.05 16.89 6.89
N ARG A 188 23.71 16.61 8.02
CA ARG A 188 23.08 16.52 9.34
C ARG A 188 22.29 17.78 9.69
N ASP A 189 22.89 18.95 9.50
CA ASP A 189 22.28 20.22 9.86
C ASP A 189 21.06 20.53 8.98
N GLU A 190 21.10 20.17 7.69
CA GLU A 190 19.96 20.32 6.78
C GLU A 190 18.81 19.37 7.16
N VAL A 191 19.12 18.15 7.59
CA VAL A 191 18.13 17.17 8.09
C VAL A 191 17.49 17.64 9.40
N ILE A 192 18.27 18.15 10.35
CA ILE A 192 17.76 18.69 11.62
C ILE A 192 16.89 19.92 11.36
N ALA A 193 17.34 20.84 10.50
CA ALA A 193 16.57 22.03 10.14
C ALA A 193 15.24 21.66 9.48
N ARG A 194 15.21 20.62 8.63
CA ARG A 194 13.98 20.10 8.02
C ARG A 194 12.94 19.66 9.06
N GLY A 195 13.38 19.13 10.22
CA GLY A 195 12.50 18.62 11.26
C GLY A 195 11.41 19.60 11.73
N ALA A 196 11.64 20.92 11.58
CA ALA A 196 10.66 21.94 11.88
C ALA A 196 9.43 21.94 10.93
N HIS A 197 9.58 21.43 9.70
CA HIS A 197 8.59 21.58 8.63
C HIS A 197 8.38 20.31 7.79
N GLY A 198 8.96 19.18 8.19
CA GLY A 198 8.93 17.94 7.45
C GLY A 198 9.76 16.85 8.12
N CYS A 199 9.85 15.70 7.46
CA CYS A 199 10.68 14.59 7.91
C CYS A 199 11.30 13.89 6.71
N LEU A 200 12.55 13.47 6.87
CA LEU A 200 13.26 12.61 5.93
C LEU A 200 13.04 11.16 6.35
N VAL A 201 12.53 10.34 5.44
CA VAL A 201 12.46 8.89 5.57
C VAL A 201 13.63 8.31 4.78
N ILE A 202 14.63 7.80 5.48
CA ILE A 202 15.76 7.09 4.88
C ILE A 202 15.29 5.68 4.52
N ARG A 203 15.41 5.27 3.26
CA ARG A 203 14.93 3.99 2.76
C ARG A 203 16.08 3.05 2.38
N PRO A 204 16.43 2.04 3.20
CA PRO A 204 17.13 0.86 2.71
C PRO A 204 16.20 0.03 1.80
N ASP A 205 16.77 -0.63 0.79
CA ASP A 205 16.01 -1.45 -0.19
C ASP A 205 16.70 -2.77 -0.54
N SER A 206 17.72 -3.17 0.23
CA SER A 206 18.51 -4.38 0.02
C SER A 206 19.13 -4.88 1.33
N GLY A 207 19.54 -6.15 1.33
CA GLY A 207 20.07 -6.84 2.52
C GLY A 207 19.00 -7.51 3.37
N ASP A 208 19.41 -8.06 4.52
CA ASP A 208 18.49 -8.68 5.47
C ASP A 208 17.70 -7.60 6.23
N PRO A 209 16.35 -7.58 6.16
CA PRO A 209 15.55 -6.50 6.72
C PRO A 209 15.65 -6.41 8.25
N VAL A 210 15.93 -7.50 8.96
CA VAL A 210 16.10 -7.47 10.42
C VAL A 210 17.45 -6.85 10.80
N THR A 211 18.50 -7.17 10.05
CA THR A 211 19.86 -6.72 10.32
C THR A 211 20.08 -5.27 9.89
N VAL A 212 19.60 -4.88 8.71
CA VAL A 212 19.85 -3.55 8.13
C VAL A 212 19.11 -2.46 8.91
N LEU A 213 17.94 -2.74 9.47
CA LEU A 213 17.16 -1.74 10.21
C LEU A 213 17.71 -1.41 11.60
N VAL A 214 18.53 -2.29 12.20
CA VAL A 214 19.01 -2.16 13.59
C VAL A 214 20.44 -1.61 13.66
N LYS A 215 21.19 -1.67 12.56
CA LYS A 215 22.57 -1.21 12.45
C LYS A 215 22.66 0.24 12.02
#